data_AF-A0A1B6JF61-F1
#
_entry.id   AF-A0A1B6JF61-F1
#
_cell.length_a   1.000
_cell.length_b   1.000
_cell.length_c   1.000
_cell.angle_alpha   90.00
_cell.angle_beta   90.00
_cell.angle_gamma   90.00
#
_symmetry.space_group_name_H-M   'P 1'
#
loop_
_entity.id
_entity.type
_entity.pdbx_description
1 polymer ?
#
loop_
_entity_poly.entity_id
_entity_poly.type
_entity_poly.pdbx_seq_one_letter_code
_entity_poly.pdbx_strand_id
1 'polypeptide(L)'
;VINSERKPKEKINLPTELDIQGTLSSDPIKMADYMNNFFVNIADDTIHNNGQTTGQAMLLPVDNPDIPVLDLYQTIRQEVSRVMDSLKPKTSSGYDGISAKLLKTCKEELIDPIVDK
;
A
#
# COMPACT_ATOMS: atom_id res chain seq x y z
N VAL A 1 -29.27 4.07 -13.71
CA VAL A 1 -28.50 3.98 -14.97
C VAL A 1 -27.25 4.83 -14.81
N ILE A 2 -26.08 4.21 -14.65
CA ILE A 2 -24.78 4.87 -14.33
C ILE A 2 -23.90 4.97 -15.59
N ASN A 3 -24.44 4.63 -16.77
CA ASN A 3 -23.65 4.40 -17.98
C ASN A 3 -23.43 5.68 -18.84
N SER A 4 -23.80 6.86 -18.33
CA SER A 4 -23.83 8.12 -19.08
C SER A 4 -22.54 8.96 -18.96
N GLU A 5 -21.61 8.58 -18.09
CA GLU A 5 -20.40 9.34 -17.73
C GLU A 5 -19.15 8.92 -18.53
N ARG A 6 -19.25 7.97 -19.47
CA ARG A 6 -18.09 7.57 -20.28
C ARG A 6 -17.83 8.64 -21.33
N LYS A 7 -16.93 9.59 -21.01
CA LYS A 7 -16.27 10.42 -22.02
C LYS A 7 -15.73 9.51 -23.14
N PRO A 8 -15.81 9.90 -24.42
CA PRO A 8 -15.14 9.19 -25.49
C PRO A 8 -13.68 9.01 -25.08
N LYS A 9 -13.09 7.83 -25.31
CA LYS A 9 -11.66 7.62 -25.10
C LYS A 9 -10.94 8.59 -26.04
N GLU A 10 -10.49 9.73 -25.53
CA GLU A 10 -9.48 10.51 -26.21
C GLU A 10 -8.32 9.56 -26.48
N LYS A 11 -7.87 9.50 -27.74
CA LYS A 11 -6.67 8.75 -28.07
C LYS A 11 -5.51 9.48 -27.41
N ILE A 12 -5.19 9.09 -26.18
CA ILE A 12 -3.98 9.51 -25.50
C ILE A 12 -2.84 8.90 -26.34
N ASN A 13 -2.14 9.75 -27.10
CA ASN A 13 -0.90 9.35 -27.75
C ASN A 13 0.11 9.10 -26.64
N LEU A 14 0.33 7.83 -26.31
CA LEU A 14 1.33 7.44 -25.32
C LEU A 14 2.73 7.65 -25.93
N PRO A 15 3.71 8.09 -25.12
CA PRO A 15 5.10 8.12 -25.56
C PRO A 15 5.55 6.71 -25.98
N THR A 16 6.08 6.58 -27.19
CA THR A 16 6.59 5.31 -27.75
C THR A 16 8.11 5.22 -27.72
N GLU A 17 8.77 6.29 -27.28
CA GLU A 17 10.22 6.44 -27.33
C GLU A 17 10.73 7.05 -26.01
N LEU A 18 11.93 6.63 -25.62
CA LEU A 18 12.62 7.08 -24.42
C LEU A 18 14.03 7.55 -24.80
N ASP A 19 14.41 8.74 -24.34
CA ASP A 19 15.80 9.18 -24.44
C ASP A 19 16.64 8.44 -23.38
N ILE A 20 17.57 7.63 -23.85
CA ILE A 20 18.56 6.92 -23.04
C ILE A 20 19.92 7.53 -23.37
N GLN A 21 20.44 8.35 -22.44
CA GLN A 21 21.77 8.97 -22.54
C GLN A 21 22.01 9.78 -23.83
N GLY A 22 21.00 10.51 -24.31
CA GLY A 22 21.06 11.32 -25.52
C GLY A 22 20.73 10.55 -26.81
N THR A 23 20.32 9.29 -26.70
CA THR A 23 19.87 8.46 -27.83
C THR A 23 18.42 8.05 -27.65
N LEU A 24 17.57 8.39 -28.62
CA LEU A 24 16.16 8.03 -28.60
C LEU A 24 15.98 6.54 -28.91
N SER A 25 15.32 5.81 -28.02
CA SER A 25 15.08 4.37 -28.12
C SER A 25 13.59 4.05 -28.16
N SER A 26 13.17 3.21 -29.09
CA SER A 26 11.81 2.69 -29.22
C SER A 26 11.71 1.19 -28.88
N ASP A 27 12.82 0.57 -28.47
CA ASP A 27 12.89 -0.86 -28.13
C ASP A 27 12.37 -1.10 -26.70
N PRO A 28 11.22 -1.79 -26.53
CA PRO A 28 10.60 -1.96 -25.23
C PRO A 28 11.48 -2.64 -24.18
N ILE A 29 12.35 -3.58 -24.61
CA ILE A 29 13.23 -4.30 -23.69
C ILE A 29 14.29 -3.34 -23.16
N LYS A 30 14.95 -2.58 -24.06
CA LYS A 30 15.95 -1.58 -23.66
C LYS A 30 15.37 -0.50 -22.77
N MET A 31 14.15 -0.04 -23.06
CA MET A 31 13.46 0.95 -22.23
C MET A 31 13.17 0.40 -20.84
N ALA A 32 12.66 -0.83 -20.74
CA ALA A 32 12.38 -1.48 -19.46
C ALA A 32 13.65 -1.71 -18.64
N ASP A 33 14.71 -2.22 -19.27
CA ASP A 33 15.99 -2.46 -18.61
C ASP A 33 16.61 -1.15 -18.11
N TYR A 34 16.55 -0.08 -18.91
CA TYR A 34 17.02 1.23 -18.48
C TYR A 34 16.22 1.76 -17.29
N MET A 35 14.88 1.70 -17.33
CA MET A 35 14.04 2.14 -16.22
C MET A 35 14.32 1.34 -14.95
N ASN A 36 14.41 0.02 -15.05
CA ASN A 36 14.71 -0.84 -13.92
C ASN A 36 16.07 -0.48 -13.30
N ASN A 37 17.11 -0.35 -14.12
CA ASN A 37 18.43 0.05 -13.64
C ASN A 37 18.42 1.46 -13.04
N PHE A 38 17.74 2.41 -13.67
CA PHE A 38 17.63 3.78 -13.16
C PHE A 38 16.96 3.80 -11.79
N PHE A 39 15.75 3.24 -11.65
CA PHE A 39 15.01 3.31 -10.39
C PHE A 39 15.60 2.46 -9.28
N VAL A 40 16.36 1.40 -9.59
CA VAL A 40 17.10 0.62 -8.60
C VAL A 40 18.30 1.40 -8.07
N ASN A 41 19.05 2.10 -8.93
CA ASN A 41 20.34 2.68 -8.56
C ASN A 41 20.28 4.19 -8.24
N ILE A 42 19.22 4.90 -8.62
CA ILE A 42 19.17 6.37 -8.51
C ILE A 42 19.37 6.89 -7.09
N ALA A 43 18.95 6.12 -6.07
CA ALA A 43 19.17 6.49 -4.68
C ALA A 43 20.67 6.52 -4.34
N ASP A 44 21.38 5.44 -4.64
CA ASP A 44 22.82 5.32 -4.39
C ASP A 44 23.61 6.32 -5.25
N ASP A 45 23.29 6.42 -6.55
CA ASP A 45 23.92 7.38 -7.46
C ASP A 45 23.76 8.82 -6.96
N THR A 46 22.58 9.19 -6.45
CA THR A 46 22.31 10.53 -5.91
C THR A 46 23.13 10.80 -4.65
N ILE A 47 23.25 9.82 -3.75
CA ILE A 47 24.03 9.93 -2.50
C ILE A 47 25.52 10.12 -2.83
N HIS A 48 26.05 9.29 -3.72
CA HIS A 48 27.44 9.34 -4.16
C HIS A 48 27.77 10.66 -4.87
N ASN A 49 26.94 11.09 -5.82
CA ASN A 49 27.16 12.30 -6.60
C ASN A 49 27.07 13.58 -5.77
N ASN A 50 26.24 13.60 -4.72
CA ASN A 50 26.11 14.74 -3.81
C ASN A 50 27.18 14.77 -2.70
N GLY A 51 28.15 13.86 -2.72
CA GLY A 51 29.25 13.84 -1.74
C GLY A 51 28.81 13.52 -0.32
N GLN A 52 27.64 12.88 -0.13
CA GLN A 52 27.12 12.47 1.18
C GLN A 52 27.79 11.18 1.67
N THR A 53 29.13 11.14 1.63
CA THR A 53 29.94 9.94 1.92
C THR A 53 30.39 9.85 3.38
N THR A 54 30.07 10.84 4.21
CA THR A 54 30.52 10.89 5.61
C THR A 54 29.36 11.10 6.56
N GLY A 55 28.98 10.00 7.22
CA GLY A 55 27.98 9.98 8.26
C GLY A 55 26.60 10.29 7.71
N GLN A 56 25.76 9.26 7.58
CA GLN A 56 24.36 9.49 7.91
C GLN A 56 24.40 10.14 9.30
N ALA A 57 24.20 11.46 9.37
CA ALA A 57 23.62 12.01 10.56
C ALA A 57 22.35 11.18 10.69
N MET A 58 22.35 10.20 11.60
CA MET A 58 21.11 9.59 12.04
C MET A 58 20.26 10.80 12.36
N LEU A 59 19.29 11.08 11.49
CA LEU A 59 18.20 11.96 11.84
C LEU A 59 17.53 11.19 12.97
N LEU A 60 18.00 11.45 14.19
CA LEU A 60 17.31 11.06 15.39
C LEU A 60 15.88 11.54 15.15
N PRO A 61 14.87 10.68 15.36
CA PRO A 61 13.49 11.11 15.29
C PRO A 61 13.39 12.45 16.01
N VAL A 62 13.09 13.50 15.25
CA VAL A 62 12.84 14.80 15.86
C VAL A 62 11.58 14.59 16.66
N ASP A 63 11.67 14.71 17.98
CA ASP A 63 10.50 14.75 18.85
C ASP A 63 9.58 15.83 18.31
N ASN A 64 8.49 15.41 17.69
CA ASN A 64 7.46 16.31 17.22
C ASN A 64 6.39 16.37 18.33
N PRO A 65 6.42 17.40 19.20
CA PRO A 65 5.48 17.49 20.32
C PRO A 65 4.02 17.64 19.85
N ASP A 66 3.79 17.94 18.57
CA ASP A 66 2.46 18.07 17.98
C ASP A 66 1.85 16.72 17.53
N ILE A 67 2.57 15.60 17.66
CA ILE A 67 2.01 14.26 17.38
C ILE A 67 1.36 13.72 18.66
N PRO A 68 0.04 13.43 18.64
CA PRO A 68 -0.61 12.77 19.77
C PRO A 68 0.04 11.41 20.07
N VAL A 69 0.19 11.09 21.35
CA VAL A 69 0.66 9.77 21.77
C VAL A 69 -0.35 8.71 21.28
N LEU A 70 0.16 7.69 20.58
CA LEU A 70 -0.64 6.54 20.19
C LEU A 70 -0.70 5.57 21.36
N ASP A 71 -1.73 5.72 22.20
CA ASP A 71 -2.03 4.76 23.26
C ASP A 71 -2.99 3.70 22.74
N LEU A 72 -2.51 2.45 22.70
CA LEU A 72 -3.32 1.28 22.34
C LEU A 72 -3.74 0.54 23.62
N TYR A 73 -5.02 0.24 23.72
CA TYR A 73 -5.60 -0.50 24.84
C TYR A 73 -5.96 -1.92 24.39
N GLN A 74 -6.00 -2.85 25.35
CA GLN A 74 -6.55 -4.18 25.10
C GLN A 74 -8.01 -4.04 24.66
N THR A 75 -8.39 -4.78 23.61
CA THR A 75 -9.77 -4.73 23.10
C THR A 75 -10.74 -5.36 24.09
N ILE A 76 -12.01 -4.98 24.00
CA ILE A 76 -13.08 -5.52 24.86
C ILE A 76 -14.15 -6.26 24.05
N ARG A 77 -14.88 -7.14 24.74
CA ARG A 77 -16.02 -7.92 24.19
C ARG A 77 -16.95 -7.10 23.30
N GLN A 78 -17.31 -5.90 23.75
CA GLN A 78 -18.24 -5.01 23.06
C GLN A 78 -17.67 -4.47 21.74
N GLU A 79 -16.36 -4.18 21.68
CA GLU A 79 -15.70 -3.72 20.46
C GLU A 79 -15.66 -4.81 19.42
N VAL A 80 -15.18 -6.01 19.80
CA VAL A 80 -15.12 -7.17 18.92
C VAL A 80 -16.52 -7.51 18.40
N SER A 81 -17.53 -7.55 19.27
CA SER A 81 -18.92 -7.75 18.86
C SER A 81 -19.38 -6.71 17.84
N ARG A 82 -19.17 -5.42 18.09
CA ARG A 82 -19.58 -4.34 17.17
C ARG A 82 -18.88 -4.45 15.81
N VAL A 83 -17.59 -4.79 15.81
CA VAL A 83 -16.82 -4.99 14.58
C VAL A 83 -17.40 -6.16 13.79
N MET A 84 -17.63 -7.31 14.43
CA MET A 84 -18.22 -8.48 13.77
C MET A 84 -19.63 -8.18 13.23
N ASP A 85 -20.46 -7.45 13.98
CA ASP A 85 -21.81 -7.05 13.56
C ASP A 85 -21.79 -6.08 12.36
N SER A 86 -20.76 -5.24 12.25
CA SER A 86 -20.60 -4.29 11.14
C SER A 86 -20.28 -4.94 9.78
N LEU A 87 -19.79 -6.19 9.78
CA LEU A 87 -19.39 -6.89 8.56
C LEU A 87 -20.60 -7.20 7.68
N LYS A 88 -20.52 -6.93 6.37
CA LYS A 88 -21.56 -7.38 5.43
C LYS A 88 -21.56 -8.91 5.36
N PRO A 89 -22.70 -9.61 5.48
CA PRO A 89 -22.77 -11.08 5.50
C PRO A 89 -22.57 -11.67 4.10
N LYS A 90 -21.35 -11.55 3.57
CA LYS A 90 -20.95 -12.07 2.26
C LYS A 90 -20.47 -13.51 2.40
N THR A 91 -20.71 -14.30 1.35
CA THR A 91 -20.29 -15.70 1.24
C THR A 91 -18.88 -15.86 0.66
N SER A 92 -18.35 -14.82 0.00
CA SER A 92 -16.94 -14.79 -0.42
C SER A 92 -16.02 -14.83 0.80
N SER A 93 -14.93 -15.57 0.71
CA SER A 93 -13.89 -15.70 1.72
C SER A 93 -12.53 -15.24 1.20
N GLY A 94 -11.61 -14.97 2.13
CA GLY A 94 -10.20 -14.72 1.81
C GLY A 94 -9.42 -16.02 1.64
N TYR A 95 -8.11 -15.95 1.84
CA TYR A 95 -7.21 -17.10 1.74
C TYR A 95 -7.53 -18.23 2.75
N ASP A 96 -8.07 -17.87 3.92
CA ASP A 96 -8.45 -18.78 5.00
C ASP A 96 -9.74 -19.58 4.75
N GLY A 97 -10.49 -19.25 3.69
CA GLY A 97 -11.78 -19.87 3.40
C GLY A 97 -12.92 -19.47 4.34
N ILE A 98 -12.71 -18.57 5.30
CA ILE A 98 -13.74 -18.15 6.27
C ILE A 98 -14.51 -16.96 5.70
N SER A 99 -15.80 -17.15 5.47
CA SER A 99 -16.66 -16.06 4.99
C SER A 99 -17.16 -15.19 6.15
N ALA A 100 -17.43 -13.91 5.87
CA ALA A 100 -18.04 -13.01 6.86
C ALA A 100 -19.42 -13.51 7.34
N LYS A 101 -20.14 -14.25 6.48
CA LYS A 101 -21.39 -14.91 6.86
C LYS A 101 -21.16 -16.00 7.92
N LEU A 102 -20.14 -16.86 7.72
CA LEU A 102 -19.80 -17.91 8.67
C LEU A 102 -19.29 -17.32 10.00
N LEU A 103 -18.41 -16.32 9.93
CA LEU A 103 -17.88 -15.61 11.09
C LEU A 103 -19.00 -15.06 11.98
N LYS A 104 -20.04 -14.46 11.38
CA LYS A 104 -21.22 -13.96 12.10
C LYS A 104 -22.04 -15.05 12.76
N THR A 105 -22.19 -16.20 12.11
CA THR A 105 -22.90 -17.35 12.71
C THR A 105 -22.19 -17.86 13.95
N CYS A 106 -20.86 -17.86 13.95
CA CYS A 106 -20.04 -18.34 15.07
C CYS A 106 -19.67 -17.24 16.07
N LYS A 107 -20.27 -16.04 15.96
CA LYS A 107 -19.86 -14.85 16.71
C LYS A 107 -19.71 -15.09 18.22
N GLU A 108 -20.74 -15.64 18.87
CA GLU A 108 -20.73 -15.78 20.33
C GLU A 108 -19.63 -16.74 20.84
N GLU A 109 -19.26 -17.74 20.05
CA GLU A 109 -18.18 -18.68 20.39
C GLU A 109 -16.77 -18.11 20.14
N LEU A 110 -16.68 -17.09 19.28
CA LEU A 110 -15.40 -16.52 18.83
C LEU A 110 -15.00 -15.25 19.58
N ILE A 111 -15.95 -14.52 20.15
CA ILE A 111 -15.65 -13.24 20.81
C ILE A 111 -14.67 -13.44 21.97
N ASP A 112 -14.96 -14.36 22.89
CA ASP A 112 -14.16 -14.50 24.12
C ASP A 112 -12.71 -14.96 23.80
N PRO A 113 -12.46 -15.96 22.92
CA PRO A 113 -11.11 -16.31 22.47
C PRO A 113 -10.33 -15.21 21.73
N ILE A 114 -11.01 -14.17 21.22
CA ILE A 114 -10.38 -13.03 20.55
C ILE A 114 -9.99 -11.96 21.59
N VAL A 115 -10.77 -11.80 22.65
CA VAL A 115 -10.57 -10.79 23.70
C VAL A 115 -9.54 -11.24 24.72
N ASP A 116 -9.55 -12.52 25.11
CA ASP A 116 -8.76 -13.07 26.23
C ASP A 116 -7.29 -13.42 25.86
N LYS A 117 -6.75 -12.81 24.80
CA LYS A 117 -5.35 -13.02 24.37
C LYS A 117 -4.40 -11.96 24.88
#